data_AF-A0A1C6CK92-F1
#
_entry.id   AF-A0A1C6CK92-F1
#
_cell.length_a   1.000
_cell.length_b   1.000
_cell.length_c   1.000
_cell.angle_alpha   90.00
_cell.angle_beta   90.00
_cell.angle_gamma   90.00
#
_symmetry.space_group_name_H-M   'P 1'
#
loop_
_entity.id
_entity.type
_entity.pdbx_description
1 polymer ?
#
loop_
_entity_poly.entity_id
_entity_poly.type
_entity_poly.pdbx_seq_one_letter_code
_entity_poly.pdbx_strand_id
1 'polypeptide(L)'
;MCEALRELMKEEIEEELKKSRDKAIQEGLAQGLEQGIEQGIEQGRINQLIDLVMQNLLPIETAAQCAKMTLDEFKVAIEKKEN
;
A
#
# COMPACT_ATOMS: atom_id res chain seq x y z
N MET A 1 39.59 -17.67 29.72
CA MET A 1 38.16 -17.35 29.52
C MET A 1 37.59 -18.51 28.72
N CYS A 2 36.78 -19.37 29.35
CA CYS A 2 36.39 -20.68 28.80
C CYS A 2 35.70 -20.56 27.44
N GLU A 3 36.02 -21.45 26.51
CA GLU A 3 35.41 -21.56 25.17
C GLU A 3 33.88 -21.63 25.24
N ALA A 4 33.34 -22.27 26.28
CA ALA A 4 31.91 -22.30 26.56
C ALA A 4 31.26 -20.90 26.65
N LEU A 5 31.95 -19.90 27.20
CA LEU A 5 31.41 -18.53 27.27
C LEU A 5 31.37 -17.85 25.90
N ARG A 6 32.34 -18.17 25.02
CA ARG A 6 32.38 -17.62 23.65
C ARG A 6 31.26 -18.19 22.78
N GLU A 7 31.01 -19.50 22.90
CA GLU A 7 29.92 -20.16 22.16
C GLU A 7 28.55 -19.64 22.62
N LEU A 8 28.33 -19.52 23.94
CA LEU A 8 27.08 -18.95 24.47
C LEU A 8 26.82 -17.52 23.98
N MET A 9 27.84 -16.67 23.95
CA MET A 9 27.71 -15.31 23.41
C MET A 9 27.40 -15.29 21.92
N LYS A 10 27.97 -16.22 21.15
CA LYS A 10 27.72 -16.33 19.71
C LYS A 10 26.29 -16.77 19.42
N GLU A 11 25.80 -17.78 20.15
CA GLU A 11 24.42 -18.26 20.07
C GLU A 11 23.42 -17.14 20.39
N GLU A 12 23.66 -16.38 21.47
CA GLU A 12 22.78 -15.28 21.88
C GLU A 12 22.74 -14.15 20.82
N ILE A 13 23.88 -13.81 20.22
CA ILE A 13 23.94 -12.82 19.13
C ILE A 13 23.19 -13.33 17.89
N GLU A 14 23.37 -14.59 17.51
CA GLU A 14 22.69 -15.18 16.35
C GLU A 14 21.17 -15.22 16.56
N GLU A 15 20.69 -15.54 17.76
CA GLU A 15 19.27 -15.50 18.10
C GLU A 15 18.70 -14.08 18.01
N GLU A 16 19.38 -13.08 18.57
CA GLU A 16 18.93 -11.68 18.52
C GLU A 16 18.93 -11.12 17.10
N LEU A 17 19.94 -11.46 16.28
CA LEU A 17 19.96 -11.11 14.86
C LEU A 17 18.82 -11.76 14.08
N LYS A 18 18.48 -13.01 14.40
CA LYS A 18 17.34 -13.70 13.78
C LYS A 18 16.02 -13.05 14.16
N LYS A 19 15.80 -12.79 15.46
CA LYS A 19 14.57 -12.13 15.95
C LYS A 19 14.39 -10.74 15.34
N SER A 20 15.45 -9.94 15.31
CA SER A 20 15.39 -8.59 14.74
C SER A 20 15.09 -8.61 13.24
N ARG A 21 15.70 -9.54 12.48
CA ARG A 21 15.40 -9.73 11.06
C ARG A 21 13.96 -10.16 10.82
N ASP A 22 13.48 -11.16 11.56
CA ASP A 22 12.11 -11.66 11.41
C ASP A 22 11.10 -10.57 11.72
N LYS A 23 11.33 -9.78 12.78
CA LYS A 23 10.51 -8.61 13.13
C LYS A 23 10.51 -7.57 12.02
N ALA A 24 11.68 -7.19 11.49
CA ALA A 24 11.78 -6.20 10.42
C ALA A 24 11.04 -6.65 9.15
N ILE A 25 11.12 -7.94 8.80
CA ILE A 25 10.38 -8.50 7.67
C ILE A 25 8.87 -8.48 7.94
N GLN A 26 8.43 -8.90 9.12
CA GLN A 26 7.01 -8.88 9.47
C GLN A 26 6.43 -7.47 9.44
N GLU A 27 7.11 -6.50 10.03
CA GLU A 27 6.69 -5.09 10.03
C GLU A 27 6.66 -4.52 8.62
N GLY A 28 7.69 -4.77 7.81
CA GLY A 28 7.76 -4.31 6.42
C GLY A 28 6.66 -4.92 5.54
N LEU A 29 6.38 -6.22 5.69
CA LEU A 29 5.30 -6.89 4.97
C LEU A 29 3.92 -6.37 5.40
N ALA A 30 3.70 -6.19 6.71
CA ALA A 30 2.43 -5.66 7.22
C ALA A 30 2.17 -4.25 6.69
N GLN A 31 3.16 -3.35 6.77
CA GLN A 31 3.04 -1.98 6.26
C GLN A 31 2.84 -1.95 4.75
N GLY A 32 3.61 -2.73 3.99
CA GLY A 32 3.48 -2.78 2.54
C GLY A 32 2.12 -3.33 2.09
N LEU A 33 1.61 -4.35 2.79
CA LEU A 33 0.29 -4.92 2.51
C LEU A 33 -0.83 -3.92 2.82
N GLU A 34 -0.77 -3.25 3.96
CA GLU A 34 -1.75 -2.23 4.35
C GLU A 34 -1.81 -1.08 3.33
N GLN A 35 -0.64 -0.52 2.98
CA GLN A 35 -0.55 0.55 1.97
C GLN A 35 -1.04 0.09 0.59
N GLY A 36 -0.67 -1.13 0.17
CA GLY A 36 -1.10 -1.69 -1.10
C GLY A 36 -2.60 -1.92 -1.17
N ILE A 37 -3.21 -2.40 -0.08
CA ILE A 37 -4.67 -2.59 0.02
C ILE A 37 -5.38 -1.24 -0.03
N GLU A 38 -4.93 -0.26 0.75
CA GLU A 38 -5.54 1.08 0.77
C GLU A 38 -5.49 1.75 -0.60
N GLN A 39 -4.32 1.75 -1.26
CA GLN A 39 -4.16 2.29 -2.62
C GLN A 39 -5.02 1.53 -3.62
N GLY A 40 -5.08 0.20 -3.54
CA GLY A 40 -5.91 -0.62 -4.42
C GLY A 40 -7.40 -0.35 -4.28
N ILE A 41 -7.90 -0.18 -3.04
CA ILE A 41 -9.28 0.16 -2.77
C ILE A 41 -9.62 1.55 -3.30
N GLU A 42 -8.78 2.55 -3.03
CA GLU A 42 -9.02 3.91 -3.51
C GLU A 42 -8.98 3.99 -5.04
N GLN A 43 -8.03 3.32 -5.69
CA GLN A 43 -7.97 3.22 -7.15
C GLN A 43 -9.21 2.52 -7.71
N GLY A 44 -9.66 1.42 -7.08
CA GLY A 44 -10.89 0.72 -7.47
C GLY A 44 -12.12 1.61 -7.37
N ARG A 45 -12.21 2.43 -6.32
CA ARG A 45 -13.29 3.39 -6.11
C ARG A 45 -13.29 4.49 -7.18
N ILE A 46 -12.12 5.05 -7.51
CA ILE A 46 -11.96 6.04 -8.58
C ILE A 46 -12.36 5.43 -9.92
N ASN A 47 -11.91 4.19 -10.22
CA ASN A 47 -12.24 3.50 -11.46
C ASN A 47 -13.75 3.28 -11.63
N GLN A 48 -14.46 2.95 -10.56
CA GLN A 48 -15.93 2.83 -10.57
C GLN A 48 -16.60 4.16 -10.87
N LEU A 49 -16.12 5.26 -10.25
CA LEU A 49 -16.64 6.60 -10.55
C LEU A 49 -16.43 6.97 -12.02
N ILE A 50 -15.27 6.62 -12.59
CA ILE A 50 -14.98 6.81 -14.01
C ILE A 50 -15.98 6.01 -14.87
N ASP A 51 -16.24 4.74 -14.55
CA ASP A 51 -17.21 3.92 -15.29
C ASP A 51 -18.61 4.54 -15.29
N LEU A 52 -19.06 5.05 -14.15
CA LEU A 52 -20.36 5.71 -14.04
C LEU A 52 -20.43 6.99 -14.89
N VAL A 53 -19.36 7.78 -14.93
CA VAL A 53 -19.29 8.98 -15.78
C VAL A 53 -19.31 8.60 -17.26
N MET A 54 -18.52 7.61 -17.68
CA MET A 54 -18.47 7.15 -19.08
C MET A 54 -19.81 6.57 -19.55
N GLN A 55 -20.56 5.93 -18.64
CA GLN A 55 -21.91 5.43 -18.92
C GLN A 55 -22.99 6.52 -18.86
N ASN A 56 -22.61 7.79 -18.65
CA ASN A 56 -23.51 8.93 -18.45
C ASN A 56 -24.50 8.74 -17.28
N LEU A 57 -24.14 7.92 -16.30
CA LEU A 57 -24.95 7.64 -15.10
C LEU A 57 -24.66 8.61 -13.96
N LEU A 58 -23.53 9.31 -14.00
CA LEU A 58 -23.10 10.26 -12.98
C LEU A 58 -22.43 11.49 -13.64
N PRO A 59 -22.80 12.73 -13.26
CA PRO A 59 -22.11 13.92 -13.75
C PRO A 59 -20.63 13.92 -13.32
N ILE A 60 -19.75 14.37 -14.21
CA ILE A 60 -18.31 14.35 -13.98
C ILE A 60 -17.90 15.20 -12.78
N GLU A 61 -18.59 16.32 -12.53
CA GLU A 61 -18.35 17.20 -11.38
C GLU A 61 -18.69 16.50 -10.06
N THR A 62 -19.80 15.75 -10.04
CA THR A 62 -20.19 14.95 -8.88
C THR A 62 -19.20 13.82 -8.62
N ALA A 63 -18.74 13.14 -9.67
CA ALA A 63 -17.75 12.08 -9.57
C ALA A 63 -16.42 12.59 -9.01
N ALA A 64 -15.92 13.73 -9.51
CA ALA A 64 -14.70 14.37 -9.00
C ALA A 64 -14.82 14.74 -7.51
N GLN A 65 -15.96 15.32 -7.12
CA GLN A 65 -16.24 15.63 -5.72
C GLN A 65 -16.30 14.37 -4.85
N CYS A 66 -16.96 13.30 -5.31
CA CYS A 66 -16.99 12.01 -4.61
C CYS A 66 -15.58 11.41 -4.51
N ALA A 67 -14.76 11.56 -5.54
CA ALA A 67 -13.36 11.15 -5.57
C ALA A 67 -12.46 12.03 -4.69
N LYS A 68 -13.00 13.11 -4.09
CA LYS A 68 -12.27 14.09 -3.26
C LYS A 68 -11.09 14.74 -3.99
N MET A 69 -11.25 14.95 -5.29
CA MET A 69 -10.25 15.60 -6.16
C MET A 69 -10.91 16.67 -7.02
N THR A 70 -10.09 17.47 -7.70
CA THR A 70 -10.57 18.48 -8.62
C THR A 70 -11.10 17.85 -9.92
N LEU A 71 -11.92 18.61 -10.64
CA LEU A 71 -12.43 18.19 -11.95
C LEU A 71 -11.31 17.87 -12.94
N ASP A 72 -10.23 18.64 -12.93
CA ASP A 72 -9.10 18.45 -13.86
C ASP A 72 -8.27 17.21 -13.51
N GLU A 73 -8.02 16.95 -12.22
CA GLU A 73 -7.39 15.70 -11.77
C GLU A 73 -8.24 14.48 -12.16
N PHE A 74 -9.56 14.59 -12.04
CA PHE A 74 -10.47 13.51 -12.42
C PHE A 74 -10.47 13.26 -13.93
N LYS A 75 -10.42 14.31 -14.76
CA LYS A 75 -10.28 14.16 -16.23
C LYS A 75 -8.99 13.43 -16.61
N VAL A 76 -7.88 13.79 -15.99
CA VAL A 76 -6.60 13.08 -16.19
C VAL A 76 -6.72 11.60 -15.78
N ALA A 77 -7.47 11.29 -14.73
CA ALA A 77 -7.71 9.90 -14.32
C ALA A 77 -8.53 9.11 -15.36
N ILE A 78 -9.49 9.75 -16.03
CA ILE A 78 -10.24 9.15 -17.16
C ILE A 78 -9.28 8.84 -18.31
N GLU A 79 -8.48 9.82 -18.75
CA GLU A 79 -7.52 9.66 -19.85
C GLU A 79 -6.51 8.52 -19.59
N LYS A 80 -6.07 8.36 -18.34
CA LYS A 80 -5.17 7.25 -17.95
C LYS A 80 -5.82 5.87 -18.04
N LYS A 81 -7.14 5.77 -17.88
CA LYS A 81 -7.88 4.50 -17.97
C LYS A 81 -8.10 4.06 -19.42
N GLU A 82 -8.15 5.02 -20.35
CA GLU A 82 -8.37 4.76 -21.77
C GLU A 82 -7.10 4.31 -22.52
N ASN A 83 -5.91 4.50 -21.93
CA ASN A 83 -4.61 4.08 -22.45
C ASN A 83 -4.17 2.72 -21.92
#